data_AF-A0A7X7SJR6-F1
#
_entry.id   AF-A0A7X7SJR6-F1
#
_cell.length_a   1.000
_cell.length_b   1.000
_cell.length_c   1.000
_cell.angle_alpha   90.00
_cell.angle_beta   90.00
_cell.angle_gamma   90.00
#
_symmetry.space_group_name_H-M   'P 1'
#
loop_
_entity.id
_entity.type
_entity.pdbx_description
1 polymer ?
#
loop_
_entity_poly.entity_id
_entity_poly.type
_entity_poly.pdbx_seq_one_letter_code
_entity_poly.pdbx_strand_id
1 'polypeptide(L)'
;MVTDDSSPDDACSVYYSVDGKKTWEQGRSVTVKGQGKRVIWTYAVDAVGNKEAPHAQEIYLDNTPPVTVALSSPTVARGKTTTIKYRVNDASPTATVSIRLSGPMRRTFSVGEDSCNQINSYRLTANLPAGTYTYTVNAKDAAGNVAVQKGSGRITVVPLSVAYKSRCKSISFKVLDRNANQLVGRKYVLRGQVFQIQDAGPDQYWTEFEEFDVQPRTQILLSVTSLGYGVYTDEVAAVFEGNMKRVYEDDIITIWGECLGSYSYESVAGWTITVPLIHIRYFAK
;
A
#
# COMPACT_ATOMS: atom_id res chain seq x y z
N MET A 1 -43.78 16.76 -67.30
CA MET A 1 -44.24 18.15 -67.14
C MET A 1 -45.60 18.04 -66.47
N VAL A 2 -45.75 18.23 -65.17
CA VAL A 2 -45.46 19.44 -64.38
C VAL A 2 -44.57 19.12 -63.17
N THR A 3 -43.61 20.01 -62.91
CA THR A 3 -42.61 20.02 -61.83
C THR A 3 -43.14 20.74 -60.59
N ASP A 4 -42.79 20.26 -59.40
CA ASP A 4 -42.71 21.03 -58.13
C ASP A 4 -41.91 20.18 -57.12
N ASP A 5 -40.58 20.25 -57.04
CA ASP A 5 -39.74 21.30 -56.44
C ASP A 5 -40.19 21.77 -55.05
N SER A 6 -40.06 20.89 -54.04
CA SER A 6 -39.82 21.34 -52.65
C SER A 6 -38.37 21.04 -52.28
N SER A 7 -37.50 21.90 -52.81
CA SER A 7 -36.38 22.59 -52.13
C SER A 7 -35.75 21.94 -50.87
N PRO A 8 -34.41 21.85 -50.78
CA PRO A 8 -33.69 21.49 -49.55
C PRO A 8 -33.78 22.54 -48.41
N ASP A 9 -34.56 23.62 -48.59
CA ASP A 9 -34.59 24.82 -47.74
C ASP A 9 -35.91 25.03 -46.98
N ASP A 10 -36.51 23.99 -46.39
CA ASP A 10 -37.49 24.19 -45.31
C ASP A 10 -36.77 24.74 -44.08
N ALA A 11 -36.56 26.06 -44.07
CA ALA A 11 -35.76 26.78 -43.09
C ALA A 11 -36.46 26.85 -41.72
N CYS A 12 -36.40 25.75 -40.96
CA CYS A 12 -36.80 25.78 -39.55
C CYS A 12 -35.93 26.76 -38.76
N SER A 13 -36.57 27.64 -38.00
CA SER A 13 -35.90 28.58 -37.09
C SER A 13 -35.69 27.93 -35.73
N VAL A 14 -34.44 27.82 -35.28
CA VAL A 14 -34.10 27.30 -33.95
C VAL A 14 -33.94 28.47 -32.99
N TYR A 15 -34.52 28.32 -31.80
CA TYR A 15 -34.42 29.26 -30.70
C TYR A 15 -33.81 28.59 -29.49
N TYR A 16 -33.01 29.32 -28.72
CA TYR A 16 -32.42 28.84 -27.48
C TYR A 16 -32.55 29.84 -26.33
N SER A 17 -32.47 29.34 -25.10
CA SER A 17 -32.37 30.13 -23.88
C SER A 17 -31.44 29.44 -22.88
N VAL A 18 -30.55 30.21 -22.23
CA VAL A 18 -29.60 29.69 -21.24
C VAL A 18 -30.12 29.98 -19.83
N ASP A 19 -30.17 28.95 -18.99
CA ASP A 19 -30.73 28.90 -17.64
C ASP A 19 -32.19 29.35 -17.52
N GLY A 20 -32.98 29.16 -18.57
CA GLY A 20 -34.40 29.50 -18.55
C GLY A 20 -34.65 31.01 -18.42
N LYS A 21 -33.74 31.85 -18.92
CA LYS A 21 -34.02 33.28 -19.11
C LYS A 21 -35.30 33.45 -19.93
N LYS A 22 -36.10 34.47 -19.60
CA LYS A 22 -37.39 34.76 -20.26
C LYS A 22 -37.25 35.11 -21.75
N THR A 23 -36.05 35.44 -22.21
CA THR A 23 -35.75 35.81 -23.59
C THR A 23 -35.20 34.61 -24.36
N TRP A 24 -35.75 34.37 -25.54
CA TRP A 24 -35.28 33.36 -26.49
C TRP A 24 -34.51 34.05 -27.62
N GLU A 25 -33.33 33.51 -27.93
CA GLU A 25 -32.48 34.02 -29.00
C GLU A 25 -32.54 33.05 -30.18
N GLN A 26 -32.71 33.57 -31.40
CA GLN A 26 -32.71 32.75 -32.61
C GLN A 26 -31.27 32.39 -33.00
N GLY A 27 -30.99 31.11 -33.19
CA GLY A 27 -29.68 30.66 -33.61
C GLY A 27 -29.48 29.15 -33.44
N ARG A 28 -28.46 28.62 -34.13
CA ARG A 28 -28.05 27.21 -34.06
C ARG A 28 -26.78 26.99 -33.23
N SER A 29 -26.22 28.07 -32.68
CA SER A 29 -25.04 28.05 -31.81
C SER A 29 -25.20 29.06 -30.68
N VAL A 30 -24.68 28.73 -29.51
CA VAL A 30 -24.70 29.56 -28.31
C VAL A 30 -23.36 29.47 -27.60
N THR A 31 -22.84 30.61 -27.13
CA THR A 31 -21.67 30.63 -26.24
C THR A 31 -22.14 30.73 -24.80
N VAL A 32 -21.93 29.67 -24.02
CA VAL A 32 -22.26 29.67 -22.60
C VAL A 32 -21.01 30.05 -21.79
N LYS A 33 -21.10 31.10 -20.98
CA LYS A 33 -20.06 31.55 -20.05
C LYS A 33 -20.51 31.32 -18.61
N GLY A 34 -19.55 31.12 -17.71
CA GLY A 34 -19.80 30.92 -16.28
C GLY A 34 -19.11 29.67 -15.74
N GLN A 35 -19.46 29.30 -14.51
CA GLN A 35 -19.01 28.09 -13.83
C GLN A 35 -20.22 27.29 -13.34
N GLY A 36 -20.06 25.98 -13.19
CA GLY A 36 -21.06 25.08 -12.65
C GLY A 36 -22.12 24.63 -13.67
N LYS A 37 -23.23 24.10 -13.15
CA LYS A 37 -24.35 23.57 -13.93
C LYS A 37 -25.02 24.68 -14.73
N ARG A 38 -25.22 24.47 -16.04
CA ARG A 38 -25.95 25.34 -16.96
C ARG A 38 -27.00 24.52 -17.68
N VAL A 39 -28.16 25.12 -17.96
CA VAL A 39 -29.23 24.44 -18.70
C VAL A 39 -29.51 25.22 -19.98
N ILE A 40 -29.36 24.56 -21.12
CA ILE A 40 -29.70 25.13 -22.42
C ILE A 40 -31.06 24.58 -22.81
N TRP A 41 -32.03 25.48 -22.98
CA TRP A 41 -33.34 25.16 -23.51
C TRP A 41 -33.37 25.47 -25.00
N THR A 42 -33.97 24.61 -25.82
CA THR A 42 -34.08 24.79 -27.28
C THR A 42 -35.45 24.40 -27.80
N TYR A 43 -35.98 25.13 -28.79
CA TYR A 43 -37.12 24.70 -29.61
C TYR A 43 -36.95 25.19 -31.06
N ALA A 44 -37.56 24.47 -32.00
CA ALA A 44 -37.67 24.84 -33.41
C ALA A 44 -39.08 25.37 -33.78
N VAL A 45 -39.13 26.19 -34.82
CA VAL A 45 -40.34 26.68 -35.48
C VAL A 45 -40.25 26.36 -36.96
N ASP A 46 -41.25 25.70 -37.53
CA ASP A 46 -41.30 25.41 -38.96
C ASP A 46 -41.64 26.65 -39.81
N ALA A 47 -41.56 26.52 -41.13
CA ALA A 47 -41.83 27.62 -42.07
C ALA A 47 -43.29 28.14 -42.01
N VAL A 48 -44.21 27.35 -41.44
CA VAL A 48 -45.64 27.68 -41.32
C VAL A 48 -45.96 28.22 -39.90
N GLY A 49 -44.97 28.29 -39.01
CA GLY A 49 -45.07 28.88 -37.67
C GLY A 49 -45.40 27.90 -36.55
N ASN A 50 -45.44 26.59 -36.80
CA ASN A 50 -45.67 25.59 -35.75
C ASN A 50 -44.43 25.46 -34.86
N LYS A 51 -44.63 25.49 -33.54
CA LYS A 51 -43.56 25.42 -32.53
C LYS A 51 -43.52 24.04 -31.89
N GLU A 52 -42.34 23.45 -31.79
CA GLU A 52 -42.14 22.23 -30.99
C GLU A 52 -42.07 22.54 -29.47
N ALA A 53 -42.20 21.50 -28.66
CA ALA A 53 -41.98 21.62 -27.22
C ALA A 53 -40.49 21.90 -26.91
N PRO A 54 -40.18 22.78 -25.93
CA PRO A 54 -38.80 23.02 -25.54
C PRO A 54 -38.11 21.76 -25.00
N HIS A 55 -36.92 21.49 -25.51
CA HIS A 55 -36.00 20.48 -24.99
C HIS A 55 -34.97 21.14 -24.08
N ALA A 56 -34.46 20.40 -23.08
CA ALA A 56 -33.43 20.88 -22.17
C ALA A 56 -32.18 20.00 -22.22
N GLN A 57 -31.02 20.62 -22.31
CA GLN A 57 -29.72 19.97 -22.19
C GLN A 57 -28.94 20.58 -21.02
N GLU A 58 -28.49 19.73 -20.11
CA GLU A 58 -27.64 20.14 -19.00
C GLU A 58 -26.16 20.01 -19.38
N ILE A 59 -25.37 21.04 -19.09
CA ILE A 59 -23.92 21.02 -19.24
C ILE A 59 -23.25 21.52 -17.95
N TYR A 60 -22.02 21.07 -17.71
CA TYR A 60 -21.17 21.58 -16.63
C TYR A 60 -19.98 22.32 -17.25
N LEU A 61 -19.83 23.60 -16.87
CA LEU A 61 -18.65 24.38 -17.23
C LEU A 61 -17.72 24.45 -16.02
N ASP A 62 -16.51 23.94 -16.18
CA ASP A 62 -15.46 24.04 -15.18
C ASP A 62 -14.19 24.54 -15.86
N ASN A 63 -13.72 25.72 -15.46
CA ASN A 63 -12.44 26.29 -15.94
C ASN A 63 -11.41 26.40 -14.81
N THR A 64 -11.66 25.76 -13.67
CA THR A 64 -10.73 25.75 -12.55
C THR A 64 -9.99 24.43 -12.51
N PRO A 65 -8.64 24.43 -12.47
CA PRO A 65 -7.90 23.19 -12.31
C PRO A 65 -8.14 22.56 -10.93
N PRO A 66 -8.18 21.23 -10.84
CA PRO A 66 -8.25 20.55 -9.55
C PRO A 66 -6.99 20.77 -8.72
N VAL A 67 -7.14 20.77 -7.38
CA VAL A 67 -6.02 20.80 -6.43
C VAL A 67 -5.92 19.44 -5.74
N THR A 68 -4.77 18.79 -5.80
CA THR A 68 -4.58 17.49 -5.13
C THR A 68 -3.86 17.64 -3.80
N VAL A 69 -4.18 16.77 -2.85
CA VAL A 69 -3.58 16.73 -1.50
C VAL A 69 -3.12 15.32 -1.20
N ALA A 70 -1.91 15.16 -0.70
CA ALA A 70 -1.37 13.89 -0.22
C ALA A 70 -1.60 13.77 1.29
N LEU A 71 -2.12 12.64 1.75
CA LEU A 71 -2.60 12.46 3.13
C LEU A 71 -1.94 11.28 3.86
N SER A 72 -0.88 10.72 3.30
CA SER A 72 -0.20 9.55 3.88
C SER A 72 1.32 9.61 3.74
N SER A 73 2.04 8.98 4.65
CA SER A 73 3.47 8.76 4.52
C SER A 73 3.88 7.34 4.97
N PRO A 74 3.42 6.28 4.27
CA PRO A 74 3.59 4.92 4.76
C PRO A 74 5.04 4.43 4.67
N THR A 75 5.41 3.58 5.63
CA THR A 75 6.58 2.68 5.52
C THR A 75 6.09 1.27 5.25
N VAL A 76 6.66 0.61 4.24
CA VAL A 76 6.22 -0.70 3.77
C VAL A 76 7.42 -1.59 3.49
N ALA A 77 7.31 -2.88 3.84
CA ALA A 77 8.34 -3.85 3.49
C ALA A 77 8.28 -4.19 2.00
N ARG A 78 9.43 -4.43 1.37
CA ARG A 78 9.51 -4.84 -0.03
C ARG A 78 8.62 -6.07 -0.29
N GLY A 79 7.83 -6.02 -1.35
CA GLY A 79 6.89 -7.07 -1.73
C GLY A 79 5.58 -7.09 -0.93
N LYS A 80 5.39 -6.19 0.03
CA LYS A 80 4.13 -6.04 0.77
C LYS A 80 3.31 -4.87 0.24
N THR A 81 2.04 -4.86 0.62
CA THR A 81 1.07 -3.87 0.16
C THR A 81 0.92 -2.74 1.18
N THR A 82 0.75 -1.52 0.67
CA THR A 82 0.39 -0.34 1.46
C THR A 82 -0.68 0.49 0.73
N THR A 83 -1.21 1.50 1.41
CA THR A 83 -2.24 2.38 0.88
C THR A 83 -1.74 3.82 0.86
N ILE A 84 -1.87 4.46 -0.29
CA ILE A 84 -1.64 5.89 -0.47
C ILE A 84 -2.99 6.57 -0.31
N LYS A 85 -3.13 7.44 0.69
CA LYS A 85 -4.32 8.29 0.88
C LYS A 85 -4.09 9.66 0.27
N TYR A 86 -5.09 10.17 -0.43
CA TYR A 86 -5.07 11.49 -1.07
C TYR A 86 -6.49 12.04 -1.19
N ARG A 87 -6.59 13.30 -1.60
CA ARG A 87 -7.86 13.98 -1.92
C ARG A 87 -7.65 14.84 -3.17
N VAL A 88 -8.68 14.94 -4.00
CA VAL A 88 -8.75 15.89 -5.12
C VAL A 88 -9.83 16.88 -4.75
N ASN A 89 -9.49 18.17 -4.66
CA ASN A 89 -10.45 19.25 -4.39
C ASN A 89 -10.77 19.92 -5.72
N ASP A 90 -12.05 19.90 -6.09
CA ASP A 90 -12.51 20.41 -7.38
C ASP A 90 -14.02 20.65 -7.38
N ALA A 91 -14.53 21.47 -8.29
CA ALA A 91 -15.97 21.64 -8.46
C ALA A 91 -16.60 20.48 -9.24
N SER A 92 -15.86 19.86 -10.16
CA SER A 92 -16.28 18.63 -10.83
C SER A 92 -16.44 17.50 -9.83
N PRO A 93 -17.47 16.65 -9.98
CA PRO A 93 -17.74 15.56 -9.04
C PRO A 93 -16.66 14.47 -9.09
N THR A 94 -15.97 14.32 -10.23
CA THR A 94 -14.96 13.28 -10.44
C THR A 94 -13.74 13.83 -11.19
N ALA A 95 -12.61 13.15 -11.03
CA ALA A 95 -11.37 13.42 -11.75
C ALA A 95 -10.62 12.11 -12.06
N THR A 96 -9.93 12.07 -13.21
CA THR A 96 -8.98 11.01 -13.54
C THR A 96 -7.66 11.25 -12.81
N VAL A 97 -7.22 10.28 -12.02
CA VAL A 97 -6.04 10.36 -11.15
C VAL A 97 -4.90 9.44 -11.62
N SER A 98 -3.67 9.93 -11.49
CA SER A 98 -2.46 9.12 -11.59
C SER A 98 -1.45 9.47 -10.51
N ILE A 99 -0.77 8.46 -9.97
CA ILE A 99 0.25 8.63 -8.93
C ILE A 99 1.62 8.40 -9.54
N ARG A 100 2.48 9.41 -9.46
CA ARG A 100 3.87 9.33 -9.91
C ARG A 100 4.79 9.16 -8.71
N LEU A 101 5.60 8.11 -8.72
CA LEU A 101 6.73 7.94 -7.81
C LEU A 101 8.01 8.50 -8.42
N SER A 102 8.79 9.15 -7.57
CA SER A 102 10.15 9.63 -7.84
C SER A 102 11.06 9.29 -6.66
N GLY A 103 12.36 9.09 -6.90
CA GLY A 103 13.31 8.60 -5.91
C GLY A 103 14.29 7.59 -6.54
N PRO A 104 14.63 6.49 -5.85
CA PRO A 104 15.53 5.45 -6.36
C PRO A 104 15.09 4.86 -7.71
N MET A 105 13.80 4.89 -8.00
CA MET A 105 13.21 4.53 -9.29
C MET A 105 12.02 5.45 -9.58
N ARG A 106 11.76 5.70 -10.87
CA ARG A 106 10.56 6.43 -11.33
C ARG A 106 9.51 5.44 -11.82
N ARG A 107 8.26 5.63 -11.41
CA ARG A 107 7.13 4.81 -11.87
C ARG A 107 5.84 5.61 -11.78
N THR A 108 4.95 5.45 -12.75
CA THR A 108 3.62 6.06 -12.72
C THR A 108 2.57 4.95 -12.65
N PHE A 109 1.55 5.17 -11.83
CA PHE A 109 0.40 4.29 -11.68
C PHE A 109 -0.85 5.04 -12.11
N SER A 110 -1.58 4.49 -13.06
CA SER A 110 -2.93 4.97 -13.38
C SER A 110 -3.88 4.49 -12.29
N VAL A 111 -4.59 5.42 -11.66
CA VAL A 111 -5.61 5.10 -10.66
C VAL A 111 -6.97 4.95 -11.33
N GLY A 112 -7.28 5.82 -12.28
CA GLY A 112 -8.59 5.87 -12.94
C GLY A 112 -9.41 7.05 -12.44
N GLU A 113 -10.73 6.95 -12.53
CA GLU A 113 -11.63 8.00 -12.05
C GLU A 113 -11.90 7.84 -10.56
N ASP A 114 -11.76 8.93 -9.80
CA ASP A 114 -12.12 9.03 -8.40
C ASP A 114 -13.03 10.23 -8.17
N SER A 115 -13.82 10.21 -7.10
CA SER A 115 -14.63 11.38 -6.73
C SER A 115 -13.79 12.46 -6.06
N CYS A 116 -14.14 13.71 -6.36
CA CYS A 116 -13.56 14.89 -5.75
C CYS A 116 -14.13 15.14 -4.34
N ASN A 117 -13.46 15.99 -3.57
CA ASN A 117 -13.84 16.47 -2.24
C ASN A 117 -13.98 15.38 -1.17
N GLN A 118 -13.45 14.18 -1.40
CA GLN A 118 -13.39 13.08 -0.42
C GLN A 118 -11.99 12.45 -0.34
N ILE A 119 -11.75 11.67 0.72
CA ILE A 119 -10.48 10.95 0.87
C ILE A 119 -10.54 9.68 0.01
N ASN A 120 -9.66 9.61 -0.97
CA ASN A 120 -9.47 8.45 -1.83
C ASN A 120 -8.23 7.66 -1.39
N SER A 121 -8.15 6.42 -1.86
CA SER A 121 -7.11 5.47 -1.46
C SER A 121 -6.64 4.61 -2.63
N TYR A 122 -5.33 4.58 -2.86
CA TYR A 122 -4.71 3.71 -3.86
C TYR A 122 -3.88 2.61 -3.19
N ARG A 123 -4.19 1.36 -3.50
CA ARG A 123 -3.47 0.19 -2.97
C ARG A 123 -2.24 -0.12 -3.82
N LEU A 124 -1.05 0.01 -3.22
CA LEU A 124 0.24 -0.20 -3.87
C LEU A 124 0.96 -1.43 -3.30
N THR A 125 1.32 -2.38 -4.16
CA THR A 125 2.28 -3.45 -3.83
C THR A 125 3.70 -2.93 -4.05
N ALA A 126 4.51 -2.89 -2.99
CA ALA A 126 5.86 -2.31 -3.00
C ALA A 126 6.93 -3.25 -3.58
N ASN A 127 6.77 -3.63 -4.85
CA ASN A 127 7.77 -4.34 -5.64
C ASN A 127 8.81 -3.36 -6.20
N LEU A 128 9.40 -2.56 -5.31
CA LEU A 128 10.35 -1.49 -5.63
C LEU A 128 11.66 -1.73 -4.86
N PRO A 129 12.80 -1.21 -5.34
CA PRO A 129 14.02 -1.13 -4.54
C PRO A 129 13.79 -0.44 -3.20
N ALA A 130 14.53 -0.87 -2.17
CA ALA A 130 14.50 -0.21 -0.88
C ALA A 130 14.95 1.26 -1.00
N GLY A 131 14.29 2.15 -0.26
CA GLY A 131 14.56 3.58 -0.27
C GLY A 131 13.31 4.41 -0.03
N THR A 132 13.48 5.72 0.03
CA THR A 132 12.36 6.67 0.15
C THR A 132 11.98 7.18 -1.23
N TYR A 133 10.69 7.14 -1.53
CA TYR A 133 10.07 7.71 -2.72
C TYR A 133 9.22 8.92 -2.34
N THR A 134 9.20 9.92 -3.20
CA THR A 134 8.18 10.96 -3.18
C THR A 134 7.09 10.55 -4.17
N TYR A 135 5.85 10.43 -3.70
CA TYR A 135 4.69 10.24 -4.56
C TYR A 135 4.01 11.58 -4.80
N THR A 136 3.61 11.82 -6.05
CA THR A 136 2.89 13.02 -6.49
C THR A 136 1.55 12.59 -7.08
N VAL A 137 0.47 13.20 -6.60
CA VAL A 137 -0.89 12.94 -7.09
C VAL A 137 -1.20 13.90 -8.23
N ASN A 138 -1.40 13.38 -9.44
CA ASN A 138 -1.85 14.14 -10.59
C ASN A 138 -3.34 13.88 -10.79
N ALA A 139 -4.09 14.91 -11.13
CA ALA A 139 -5.50 14.79 -11.47
C ALA A 139 -5.83 15.59 -12.73
N LYS A 140 -6.82 15.10 -13.48
CA LYS A 140 -7.48 15.80 -14.57
C LYS A 140 -8.98 15.70 -14.32
N ASP A 141 -9.68 16.81 -14.21
CA ASP A 141 -11.13 16.81 -13.95
C ASP A 141 -11.94 16.33 -15.17
N ALA A 142 -13.27 16.28 -15.03
CA ALA A 142 -14.18 15.90 -16.10
C ALA A 142 -14.25 16.92 -17.26
N ALA A 143 -14.01 18.20 -16.99
CA ALA A 143 -13.92 19.26 -18.03
C ALA A 143 -12.58 19.25 -18.77
N GLY A 144 -11.61 18.49 -18.27
CA GLY A 144 -10.30 18.29 -18.85
C GLY A 144 -9.20 19.20 -18.30
N ASN A 145 -9.46 19.98 -17.25
CA ASN A 145 -8.42 20.79 -16.61
C ASN A 145 -7.46 19.90 -15.82
N VAL A 146 -6.16 20.20 -15.91
CA VAL A 146 -5.10 19.41 -15.26
C VAL A 146 -4.60 20.13 -14.02
N ALA A 147 -4.48 19.39 -12.91
CA ALA A 147 -4.01 19.93 -11.65
C ALA A 147 -2.64 20.64 -11.78
N VAL A 148 -2.60 21.92 -11.40
CA VAL A 148 -1.36 22.72 -11.33
C VAL A 148 -0.70 22.54 -9.97
N GLN A 149 -1.49 22.63 -8.89
CA GLN A 149 -1.02 22.36 -7.54
C GLN A 149 -1.20 20.87 -7.21
N LYS A 150 -0.07 20.21 -6.95
CA LYS A 150 -0.03 18.77 -6.76
C LYS A 150 0.41 18.40 -5.36
N GLY A 151 -0.43 17.67 -4.65
CA GLY A 151 -0.12 17.05 -3.38
C GLY A 151 1.00 16.03 -3.54
N SER A 152 1.95 16.07 -2.62
CA SER A 152 3.03 15.08 -2.55
C SER A 152 3.24 14.56 -1.13
N GLY A 153 3.61 13.29 -1.03
CA GLY A 153 3.93 12.65 0.23
C GLY A 153 5.07 11.65 0.06
N ARG A 154 5.42 10.95 1.13
CA ARG A 154 6.54 10.00 1.13
C ARG A 154 6.07 8.55 1.19
N ILE A 155 6.79 7.65 0.54
CA ILE A 155 6.66 6.20 0.77
C ILE A 155 8.05 5.68 1.05
N THR A 156 8.24 5.01 2.17
CA THR A 156 9.53 4.38 2.50
C THR A 156 9.41 2.88 2.31
N VAL A 157 10.17 2.35 1.35
CA VAL A 157 10.28 0.90 1.11
C VAL A 157 11.50 0.40 1.88
N VAL A 158 11.29 -0.52 2.82
CA VAL A 158 12.37 -1.13 3.61
C VAL A 158 12.59 -2.60 3.22
N PRO A 159 13.81 -3.14 3.39
CA PRO A 159 14.03 -4.57 3.27
C PRO A 159 13.12 -5.38 4.22
N LEU A 160 12.76 -6.61 3.84
CA LEU A 160 11.95 -7.50 4.70
C LEU A 160 12.60 -7.74 6.06
N SER A 161 13.93 -7.87 6.09
CA SER A 161 14.71 -8.04 7.32
C SER A 161 14.55 -6.85 8.26
N VAL A 162 14.68 -5.62 7.76
CA VAL A 162 14.51 -4.39 8.55
C VAL A 162 13.11 -4.31 9.13
N ALA A 163 12.08 -4.56 8.32
CA ALA A 163 10.69 -4.56 8.78
C ALA A 163 10.37 -5.68 9.78
N TYR A 164 11.04 -6.83 9.69
CA TYR A 164 10.86 -7.91 10.65
C TYR A 164 11.54 -7.57 11.98
N LYS A 165 12.82 -7.17 11.92
CA LYS A 165 13.60 -6.79 13.10
C LYS A 165 12.94 -5.66 13.90
N SER A 166 12.31 -4.69 13.23
CA SER A 166 11.59 -3.59 13.91
C SER A 166 10.34 -4.02 14.69
N ARG A 167 9.83 -5.23 14.47
CA ARG A 167 8.69 -5.80 15.21
C ARG A 167 9.11 -6.73 16.35
N CYS A 168 10.38 -7.12 16.40
CA CYS A 168 10.92 -7.95 17.46
C CYS A 168 11.08 -7.11 18.74
N LYS A 169 10.69 -7.66 19.88
CA LYS A 169 10.85 -7.03 21.19
C LYS A 169 11.95 -7.72 21.99
N SER A 170 12.61 -6.99 22.88
CA SER A 170 13.47 -7.63 23.88
C SER A 170 12.58 -8.32 24.93
N ILE A 171 13.07 -9.41 25.50
CA ILE A 171 12.40 -10.16 26.57
C ILE A 171 13.45 -10.70 27.53
N SER A 172 13.17 -10.69 28.83
CA SER A 172 14.03 -11.32 29.82
C SER A 172 13.85 -12.83 29.79
N PHE A 173 14.93 -13.60 29.96
CA PHE A 173 14.89 -15.05 30.03
C PHE A 173 13.81 -15.57 30.97
N LYS A 174 13.76 -15.11 32.23
CA LYS A 174 12.76 -15.53 33.24
C LYS A 174 11.30 -15.46 32.76
N VAL A 175 10.95 -14.48 31.92
CA VAL A 175 9.59 -14.33 31.37
C VAL A 175 9.38 -15.26 30.18
N LEU A 176 10.39 -15.38 29.33
CA LEU A 176 10.36 -16.27 28.17
C LEU A 176 10.26 -17.74 28.62
N ASP A 177 11.15 -18.16 29.51
CA ASP A 177 11.23 -19.50 30.08
C ASP A 177 9.92 -19.92 30.75
N ARG A 178 9.43 -19.12 31.71
CA ARG A 178 8.20 -19.41 32.45
C ARG A 178 6.94 -19.49 31.58
N ASN A 179 6.87 -18.74 30.47
CA ASN A 179 5.62 -18.51 29.73
C ASN A 179 5.71 -18.87 28.25
N ALA A 180 6.71 -19.64 27.79
CA ALA A 180 6.99 -19.83 26.37
C ALA A 180 5.75 -20.22 25.54
N ASN A 181 4.93 -21.15 26.05
CA ASN A 181 3.69 -21.60 25.39
C ASN A 181 2.63 -20.50 25.22
N GLN A 182 2.60 -19.51 26.10
CA GLN A 182 1.68 -18.35 26.00
C GLN A 182 2.22 -17.26 25.07
N LEU A 183 3.50 -17.36 24.69
CA LEU A 183 4.21 -16.39 23.87
C LEU A 183 4.38 -16.86 22.42
N VAL A 184 3.83 -18.03 22.06
CA VAL A 184 3.85 -18.59 20.70
C VAL A 184 3.40 -17.53 19.68
N GLY A 185 4.14 -17.42 18.58
CA GLY A 185 3.88 -16.46 17.49
C GLY A 185 4.38 -15.04 17.76
N ARG A 186 4.79 -14.72 19.00
CA ARG A 186 5.37 -13.41 19.33
C ARG A 186 6.83 -13.35 18.88
N LYS A 187 7.27 -12.16 18.49
CA LYS A 187 8.57 -11.93 17.87
C LYS A 187 9.52 -11.27 18.85
N TYR A 188 10.71 -11.87 18.99
CA TYR A 188 11.71 -11.42 19.94
C TYR A 188 13.07 -11.21 19.30
N VAL A 189 13.87 -10.36 19.95
CA VAL A 189 15.30 -10.23 19.73
C VAL A 189 16.02 -10.71 20.97
N LEU A 190 16.96 -11.62 20.79
CA LEU A 190 17.80 -12.18 21.85
C LEU A 190 19.26 -12.02 21.44
N ARG A 191 20.11 -11.68 22.40
CA ARG A 191 21.56 -11.64 22.23
C ARG A 191 22.17 -12.57 23.26
N GLY A 192 23.02 -13.48 22.83
CA GLY A 192 23.60 -14.50 23.69
C GLY A 192 24.83 -15.13 23.08
N GLN A 193 25.51 -15.95 23.87
CA GLN A 193 26.63 -16.78 23.42
C GLN A 193 26.09 -18.10 22.90
N VAL A 194 26.62 -18.56 21.76
CA VAL A 194 26.33 -19.89 21.23
C VAL A 194 27.00 -20.92 22.14
N PHE A 195 26.19 -21.64 22.92
CA PHE A 195 26.67 -22.73 23.77
C PHE A 195 26.91 -24.00 22.95
N GLN A 196 26.03 -24.26 21.99
CA GLN A 196 26.13 -25.39 21.07
C GLN A 196 25.51 -25.02 19.73
N ILE A 197 26.08 -25.50 18.63
CA ILE A 197 25.52 -25.36 17.28
C ILE A 197 25.72 -26.66 16.49
N GLN A 198 24.67 -27.12 15.82
CA GLN A 198 24.70 -28.32 14.99
C GLN A 198 23.91 -28.13 13.70
N ASP A 199 24.49 -28.58 12.59
CA ASP A 199 23.83 -28.65 11.30
C ASP A 199 23.33 -30.09 11.04
N ALA A 200 22.14 -30.22 10.47
CA ALA A 200 21.53 -31.53 10.15
C ALA A 200 22.30 -32.33 9.10
N GLY A 201 23.19 -31.67 8.34
CA GLY A 201 23.91 -32.24 7.21
C GLY A 201 23.48 -31.67 5.86
N PRO A 202 24.21 -31.99 4.77
CA PRO A 202 23.88 -31.51 3.42
C PRO A 202 22.49 -31.97 3.00
N ASP A 203 21.65 -31.02 2.64
CA ASP A 203 20.27 -31.25 2.18
C ASP A 203 19.34 -32.00 3.15
N GLN A 204 19.72 -32.07 4.42
CA GLN A 204 18.93 -32.63 5.51
C GLN A 204 18.35 -31.52 6.40
N TYR A 205 17.34 -31.87 7.19
CA TYR A 205 16.76 -31.03 8.22
C TYR A 205 16.48 -31.87 9.48
N TRP A 206 16.43 -31.22 10.64
CA TRP A 206 16.08 -31.86 11.90
C TRP A 206 14.57 -32.13 11.95
N THR A 207 14.17 -33.41 11.98
CA THR A 207 12.76 -33.83 11.97
C THR A 207 12.09 -33.71 13.35
N GLU A 208 12.86 -33.56 14.42
CA GLU A 208 12.37 -33.41 15.79
C GLU A 208 11.56 -32.11 16.04
N PHE A 209 11.54 -31.19 15.06
CA PHE A 209 10.80 -29.93 15.14
C PHE A 209 9.52 -29.89 14.28
N GLU A 210 9.09 -31.02 13.71
CA GLU A 210 7.90 -31.11 12.85
C GLU A 210 6.62 -30.64 13.57
N GLU A 211 6.52 -30.85 14.89
CA GLU A 211 5.38 -30.39 15.70
C GLU A 211 5.24 -28.86 15.76
N PHE A 212 6.32 -28.13 15.47
CA PHE A 212 6.35 -26.67 15.45
C PHE A 212 6.21 -26.08 14.03
N ASP A 213 5.90 -26.91 13.02
CA ASP A 213 5.76 -26.52 11.61
C ASP A 213 7.03 -25.82 11.05
N VAL A 214 8.19 -26.38 11.38
CA VAL A 214 9.50 -25.91 10.91
C VAL A 214 10.38 -27.08 10.48
N GLN A 215 11.25 -26.83 9.49
CA GLN A 215 12.23 -27.80 8.98
C GLN A 215 13.65 -27.21 9.09
N PRO A 216 14.20 -27.08 10.30
CA PRO A 216 15.45 -26.38 10.50
C PRO A 216 16.65 -27.19 10.01
N ARG A 217 17.60 -26.51 9.38
CA ARG A 217 18.89 -27.09 8.98
C ARG A 217 19.97 -26.85 10.02
N THR A 218 19.88 -25.77 10.79
CA THR A 218 20.75 -25.49 11.94
C THR A 218 19.90 -25.43 13.21
N GLN A 219 20.39 -26.05 14.27
CA GLN A 219 19.89 -25.85 15.64
C GLN A 219 21.01 -25.32 16.54
N ILE A 220 20.64 -24.47 17.50
CA ILE A 220 21.56 -23.90 18.48
C ILE A 220 20.96 -23.91 19.89
N LEU A 221 21.82 -24.06 20.90
CA LEU A 221 21.54 -23.62 22.26
C LEU A 221 22.24 -22.27 22.46
N LEU A 222 21.46 -21.24 22.79
CA LEU A 222 21.93 -19.88 22.97
C LEU A 222 21.80 -19.50 24.45
N SER A 223 22.92 -19.26 25.12
CA SER A 223 22.94 -18.77 26.51
C SER A 223 22.78 -17.24 26.50
N VAL A 224 21.64 -16.74 26.97
CA VAL A 224 21.20 -15.34 26.76
C VAL A 224 21.48 -14.39 27.93
N THR A 225 21.93 -14.91 29.07
CA THR A 225 22.22 -14.10 30.26
C THR A 225 23.73 -14.06 30.49
N SER A 226 24.32 -12.85 30.44
CA SER A 226 25.73 -12.68 30.80
C SER A 226 25.90 -12.53 32.31
N LEU A 227 26.77 -13.34 32.90
CA LEU A 227 27.19 -13.23 34.31
C LEU A 227 28.46 -12.37 34.48
N GLY A 228 28.95 -11.77 33.40
CA GLY A 228 30.24 -11.07 33.36
C GLY A 228 31.42 -12.01 33.09
N TYR A 229 32.60 -11.44 32.88
CA TYR A 229 33.86 -12.18 32.64
C TYR A 229 33.80 -13.22 31.50
N GLY A 230 32.96 -13.00 30.49
CA GLY A 230 32.79 -13.92 29.37
C GLY A 230 31.91 -15.13 29.67
N VAL A 231 31.29 -15.22 30.86
CA VAL A 231 30.40 -16.31 31.23
C VAL A 231 28.96 -15.96 30.83
N TYR A 232 28.32 -16.90 30.15
CA TYR A 232 26.91 -16.85 29.78
C TYR A 232 26.16 -18.05 30.37
N THR A 233 24.87 -17.86 30.63
CA THR A 233 23.94 -18.88 31.15
C THR A 233 22.54 -18.64 30.56
N ASP A 234 21.56 -19.40 31.03
CA ASP A 234 20.17 -19.38 30.62
C ASP A 234 19.99 -19.79 29.15
N GLU A 235 19.83 -21.09 28.92
CA GLU A 235 19.77 -21.69 27.59
C GLU A 235 18.39 -21.48 26.93
N VAL A 236 18.43 -20.96 25.72
CA VAL A 236 17.28 -20.87 24.81
C VAL A 236 17.59 -21.75 23.60
N ALA A 237 16.73 -22.72 23.31
CA ALA A 237 16.82 -23.45 22.05
C ALA A 237 16.41 -22.51 20.91
N ALA A 238 17.16 -22.52 19.82
CA ALA A 238 16.79 -21.76 18.65
C ALA A 238 17.14 -22.52 17.37
N VAL A 239 16.28 -22.39 16.37
CA VAL A 239 16.34 -23.17 15.13
C VAL A 239 16.27 -22.28 13.91
N PHE A 240 16.99 -22.63 12.85
CA PHE A 240 17.08 -21.87 11.61
C PHE A 240 16.93 -22.80 10.39
N GLU A 241 16.03 -22.46 9.47
CA GLU A 241 15.78 -23.22 8.22
C GLU A 241 16.97 -23.22 7.24
N GLY A 242 17.92 -22.29 7.40
CA GLY A 242 19.14 -22.25 6.61
C GLY A 242 20.36 -22.72 7.41
N ASN A 243 21.54 -22.55 6.80
CA ASN A 243 22.81 -22.80 7.49
C ASN A 243 23.35 -21.48 8.06
N MET A 244 23.69 -21.46 9.36
CA MET A 244 24.29 -20.29 10.01
C MET A 244 25.78 -20.17 9.68
N LYS A 245 26.11 -19.67 8.49
CA LYS A 245 27.51 -19.53 8.04
C LYS A 245 28.33 -18.63 8.97
N ARG A 246 29.54 -19.09 9.31
CA ARG A 246 30.54 -18.36 10.13
C ARG A 246 30.09 -18.07 11.56
N VAL A 247 29.17 -18.88 12.07
CA VAL A 247 28.76 -18.92 13.47
C VAL A 247 29.30 -20.24 14.05
N TYR A 248 29.94 -20.15 15.20
CA TYR A 248 30.55 -21.27 15.92
C TYR A 248 30.18 -21.20 17.40
N GLU A 249 30.51 -22.24 18.14
CA GLU A 249 30.48 -22.19 19.61
C GLU A 249 31.31 -21.01 20.13
N ASP A 250 30.92 -20.50 21.30
CA ASP A 250 31.45 -19.30 21.96
C ASP A 250 31.18 -17.95 21.26
N ASP A 251 30.67 -17.94 20.03
CA ASP A 251 30.30 -16.70 19.35
C ASP A 251 29.15 -16.00 20.05
N ILE A 252 29.27 -14.69 20.22
CA ILE A 252 28.15 -13.87 20.69
C ILE A 252 27.37 -13.38 19.49
N ILE A 253 26.12 -13.81 19.37
CA ILE A 253 25.23 -13.46 18.26
C ILE A 253 23.97 -12.76 18.76
N THR A 254 23.32 -12.05 17.84
CA THR A 254 21.96 -11.55 18.01
C THR A 254 21.03 -12.27 17.05
N ILE A 255 19.95 -12.86 17.57
CA ILE A 255 18.91 -13.52 16.77
C ILE A 255 17.60 -12.72 16.84
N TRP A 256 16.87 -12.71 15.74
CA TRP A 256 15.52 -12.17 15.62
C TRP A 256 14.61 -13.28 15.14
N GLY A 257 13.62 -13.64 15.93
CA GLY A 257 12.83 -14.83 15.68
C GLY A 257 11.46 -14.81 16.36
N GLU A 258 10.75 -15.91 16.16
CA GLU A 258 9.41 -16.14 16.66
C GLU A 258 9.44 -17.21 17.75
N CYS A 259 8.74 -17.00 18.86
CA CYS A 259 8.63 -18.03 19.89
C CYS A 259 7.73 -19.17 19.40
N LEU A 260 8.23 -20.40 19.54
CA LEU A 260 7.50 -21.62 19.18
C LEU A 260 6.90 -22.34 20.39
N GLY A 261 7.27 -21.92 21.61
CA GLY A 261 6.80 -22.53 22.86
C GLY A 261 7.95 -23.08 23.68
N SER A 262 7.63 -24.00 24.58
CA SER A 262 8.62 -24.80 25.30
C SER A 262 9.03 -26.00 24.45
N TYR A 263 10.30 -26.37 24.52
CA TYR A 263 10.87 -27.54 23.87
C TYR A 263 11.61 -28.38 24.90
N SER A 264 11.40 -29.69 24.86
CA SER A 264 12.03 -30.63 25.79
C SER A 264 12.88 -31.63 25.02
N TYR A 265 14.09 -31.87 25.50
CA TYR A 265 15.02 -32.85 24.92
C TYR A 265 15.77 -33.60 26.02
N GLU A 266 16.34 -34.75 25.67
CA GLU A 266 17.21 -35.51 26.57
C GLU A 266 18.65 -35.05 26.41
N SER A 267 19.27 -34.64 27.52
CA SER A 267 20.70 -34.28 27.55
C SER A 267 21.58 -35.52 27.43
N VAL A 268 22.87 -35.32 27.13
CA VAL A 268 23.88 -36.41 27.08
C VAL A 268 23.96 -37.19 28.40
N ALA A 269 23.64 -36.54 29.53
CA ALA A 269 23.63 -37.16 30.85
C ALA A 269 22.30 -37.85 31.20
N GLY A 270 21.36 -37.97 30.25
CA GLY A 270 20.08 -38.66 30.41
C GLY A 270 18.98 -37.84 31.10
N TRP A 271 19.20 -36.55 31.32
CA TRP A 271 18.21 -35.66 31.94
C TRP A 271 17.30 -35.05 30.89
N THR A 272 15.99 -35.02 31.14
CA THR A 272 15.06 -34.20 30.38
C THR A 272 15.27 -32.73 30.72
N ILE A 273 15.64 -31.93 29.73
CA ILE A 273 15.79 -30.49 29.82
C ILE A 273 14.64 -29.84 29.05
N THR A 274 13.99 -28.86 29.67
CA THR A 274 12.96 -28.04 29.02
C THR A 274 13.45 -26.60 28.93
N VAL A 275 13.47 -26.04 27.72
CA VAL A 275 13.89 -24.66 27.43
C VAL A 275 12.90 -24.00 26.48
N PRO A 276 12.82 -22.66 26.43
CA PRO A 276 12.06 -21.98 25.39
C PRO A 276 12.69 -22.20 24.01
N LEU A 277 11.84 -22.29 22.98
CA LEU A 277 12.23 -22.46 21.58
C LEU A 277 11.95 -21.21 20.75
N ILE A 278 12.95 -20.78 19.97
CA ILE A 278 12.85 -19.64 19.04
C ILE A 278 13.14 -20.08 17.61
N HIS A 279 12.20 -19.86 16.71
CA HIS A 279 12.45 -19.94 15.27
C HIS A 279 13.15 -18.67 14.78
N ILE A 280 14.44 -18.78 14.47
CA ILE A 280 15.26 -17.69 13.93
C ILE A 280 14.78 -17.34 12.52
N ARG A 281 14.48 -16.06 12.28
CA ARG A 281 14.24 -15.52 10.94
C ARG A 281 15.41 -14.72 10.40
N TYR A 282 16.15 -14.06 11.29
CA TYR A 282 17.39 -13.35 10.97
C TYR A 282 18.37 -13.46 12.13
N PHE A 283 19.67 -13.42 11.85
CA PHE A 283 20.72 -13.36 12.85
C PHE A 283 21.83 -12.38 12.43
N ALA A 284 22.69 -12.01 13.37
CA ALA A 284 23.90 -11.23 13.17
C ALA A 284 24.94 -11.64 14.21
N LYS A 285 26.21 -11.65 13.81
CA LYS A 285 27.39 -11.82 14.66
C LYS A 285 28.03 -10.46 14.87
#